data_AF-A0A8H5U8K2-F1
#
_entry.id   AF-A0A8H5U8K2-F1
#
_cell.length_a   1.000
_cell.length_b   1.000
_cell.length_c   1.000
_cell.angle_alpha   90.00
_cell.angle_beta   90.00
_cell.angle_gamma   90.00
#
_symmetry.space_group_name_H-M   'P 1'
#
loop_
_entity.id
_entity.type
_entity.pdbx_description
1 polymer ?
#
loop_
_entity_poly.entity_id
_entity_poly.type
_entity_poly.pdbx_seq_one_letter_code
_entity_poly.pdbx_strand_id
1 'polypeptide(L)'
;MTATEFSFELPCSEAEFNAPDSESWNRVRRKVDPRKLNFQSCFKQLLSGEPLAKEVSATEFGNYMLIQSLLIQIYFERQVSSALLSASPSLSESTIVTYAAALGAWQSCWDSAIESAPDPSSRNSPLPFNSTAMLRLAHIHLGFGLYSQCELLSRDPIVKAEVFESYQNPLPLRAPHLDQAVLHAIYALRIPVRVGIAFVARGRTGHWSVQHAISHFGCALLLTHWLENIYQLVLSDGASALREEEKRLLSMVDRLVEETHLEASLGSKSDFPGRIRRLAIAAVKLWAETCKGIQVYEIVHVVGETLSLVAESLEKQI
;
A
#
# COMPACT_ATOMS: atom_id res chain seq x y z
N MET A 1 -12.78 18.62 -5.23
CA MET A 1 -12.76 19.68 -4.19
C MET A 1 -11.34 19.82 -3.70
N THR A 2 -10.68 20.94 -3.98
CA THR A 2 -9.31 21.22 -3.52
C THR A 2 -9.36 21.75 -2.09
N ALA A 3 -8.41 21.35 -1.23
CA ALA A 3 -8.42 21.60 0.21
C ALA A 3 -8.19 23.08 0.63
N THR A 4 -8.19 23.99 -0.34
CA THR A 4 -7.83 25.40 -0.20
C THR A 4 -8.99 26.32 0.17
N GLU A 5 -10.25 25.87 0.07
CA GLU A 5 -11.42 26.75 0.21
C GLU A 5 -12.06 26.80 1.62
N PHE A 6 -11.72 25.89 2.53
CA PHE A 6 -12.30 25.87 3.88
C PHE A 6 -11.25 25.56 4.95
N SER A 7 -10.91 26.54 5.80
CA SER A 7 -10.08 26.29 7.00
C SER A 7 -10.90 25.48 8.01
N PHE A 8 -10.53 24.21 8.23
CA PHE A 8 -11.20 23.36 9.22
C PHE A 8 -10.18 22.73 10.18
N GLU A 9 -10.62 22.50 11.41
CA GLU A 9 -9.87 21.77 12.42
C GLU A 9 -9.89 20.28 12.10
N LEU A 10 -8.76 19.60 12.32
CA LEU A 10 -8.67 18.16 12.26
C LEU A 10 -9.68 17.56 13.25
N PRO A 11 -10.30 16.43 12.89
CA PRO A 11 -11.20 15.74 13.79
C PRO A 11 -10.55 15.42 15.14
N CYS A 12 -11.38 15.41 16.17
CA CYS A 12 -10.99 15.04 17.52
C CYS A 12 -10.43 13.61 17.60
N SER A 13 -9.69 13.34 18.68
CA SER A 13 -9.25 11.98 19.02
C SER A 13 -10.43 11.06 19.35
N GLU A 14 -10.23 9.74 19.24
CA GLU A 14 -11.25 8.77 19.63
C GLU A 14 -11.63 8.88 21.12
N ALA A 15 -10.66 9.19 21.98
CA ALA A 15 -10.90 9.39 23.41
C ALA A 15 -11.79 10.60 23.71
N GLU A 16 -11.67 11.66 22.89
CA GLU A 16 -12.56 12.82 22.98
C GLU A 16 -13.96 12.49 22.46
N PHE A 17 -14.05 11.79 21.32
CA PHE A 17 -15.32 11.39 20.72
C PHE A 17 -16.14 10.44 21.62
N ASN A 18 -15.47 9.49 22.28
CA ASN A 18 -16.08 8.49 23.15
C ASN A 18 -16.23 8.92 24.62
N ALA A 19 -15.98 10.21 24.95
CA ALA A 19 -16.08 10.68 26.32
C ALA A 19 -17.52 10.50 26.87
N PRO A 20 -17.73 9.82 28.02
CA PRO A 20 -19.07 9.47 28.50
C PRO A 20 -19.84 10.63 29.11
N ASP A 21 -19.13 11.70 29.50
CA ASP A 21 -19.67 12.87 30.17
C ASP A 21 -18.87 14.14 29.83
N SER A 22 -19.44 15.30 30.16
CA SER A 22 -18.86 16.61 29.85
C SER A 22 -17.56 16.90 30.62
N GLU A 23 -17.36 16.32 31.81
CA GLU A 23 -16.15 16.52 32.61
C GLU A 23 -14.96 15.78 31.98
N SER A 24 -15.19 14.51 31.62
CA SER A 24 -14.25 13.65 30.92
C SER A 24 -13.84 14.26 29.57
N TRP A 25 -14.81 14.77 28.79
CA TRP A 25 -14.55 15.45 27.54
C TRP A 25 -13.66 16.70 27.73
N ASN A 26 -14.01 17.57 28.68
CA ASN A 26 -13.23 18.78 28.99
C ASN A 26 -11.81 18.45 29.49
N ARG A 27 -11.62 17.33 30.17
CA ARG A 27 -10.30 16.87 30.63
C ARG A 27 -9.42 16.41 29.47
N VAL A 28 -9.99 15.72 28.48
CA VAL A 28 -9.26 15.31 27.26
C VAL A 28 -8.92 16.53 26.43
N ARG A 29 -9.90 17.40 26.16
CA ARG A 29 -9.73 18.58 25.32
C ARG A 29 -8.71 19.57 25.85
N ARG A 30 -8.62 19.75 27.18
CA ARG A 30 -7.62 20.65 27.82
C ARG A 30 -6.16 20.23 27.58
N LYS A 31 -5.90 18.98 27.18
CA LYS A 31 -4.55 18.49 26.90
C LYS A 31 -4.08 18.82 25.48
N VAL A 32 -4.98 19.29 24.61
CA VAL A 32 -4.70 19.50 23.19
C VAL A 32 -4.91 20.97 22.84
N ASP A 33 -3.95 21.56 22.14
CA ASP A 33 -4.06 22.93 21.63
C ASP A 33 -4.81 22.94 20.28
N PRO A 34 -6.01 23.54 20.17
CA PRO A 34 -6.78 23.59 18.94
C PRO A 34 -6.01 24.24 17.77
N ARG A 35 -5.09 25.17 18.04
CA ARG A 35 -4.30 25.85 17.00
C ARG A 35 -3.34 24.90 16.29
N LYS A 36 -2.91 23.83 16.95
CA LYS A 36 -2.05 22.78 16.37
C LYS A 36 -2.84 21.79 15.52
N LEU A 37 -4.17 21.85 15.53
CA LEU A 37 -5.04 20.92 14.82
C LEU A 37 -5.60 21.50 13.51
N ASN A 38 -5.15 22.66 13.03
CA ASN A 38 -5.63 23.17 11.75
C ASN A 38 -5.17 22.27 10.58
N PHE A 39 -6.11 21.80 9.75
CA PHE A 39 -5.81 20.88 8.64
C PHE A 39 -4.80 21.48 7.66
N GLN A 40 -5.00 22.72 7.18
CA GLN A 40 -4.12 23.35 6.19
C GLN A 40 -2.69 23.52 6.72
N SER A 41 -2.56 23.95 7.97
CA SER A 41 -1.24 24.10 8.60
C SER A 41 -0.51 22.77 8.69
N CYS A 42 -1.19 21.72 9.17
CA CYS A 42 -0.62 20.38 9.27
C CYS A 42 -0.26 19.82 7.88
N PHE A 43 -1.17 19.95 6.91
CA PHE A 43 -0.96 19.45 5.57
C PHE A 43 0.21 20.17 4.87
N LYS A 44 0.32 21.49 5.02
CA LYS A 44 1.44 22.28 4.49
C LYS A 44 2.77 21.89 5.14
N GLN A 45 2.77 21.66 6.46
CA GLN A 45 3.95 21.20 7.19
C GLN A 45 4.44 19.84 6.68
N LEU A 46 3.52 18.89 6.47
CA LEU A 46 3.85 17.61 5.85
C LEU A 46 4.42 17.81 4.44
N LEU A 47 3.80 18.65 3.60
CA LEU A 47 4.30 18.94 2.26
C LEU A 47 5.68 19.60 2.23
N SER A 48 6.10 20.28 3.31
CA SER A 48 7.48 20.75 3.47
C SER A 48 8.47 19.67 3.95
N GLY A 49 8.01 18.44 4.15
CA GLY A 49 8.83 17.33 4.66
C GLY A 49 9.04 17.37 6.18
N GLU A 50 8.29 18.21 6.89
CA GLU A 50 8.43 18.39 8.33
C GLU A 50 7.42 17.50 9.08
N PRO A 51 7.86 16.70 10.07
CA PRO A 51 6.96 15.88 10.86
C PRO A 51 6.06 16.74 11.74
N LEU A 52 4.83 16.27 11.95
CA LEU A 52 3.88 16.84 12.89
C LEU A 52 4.28 16.52 14.34
N ALA A 53 3.83 17.38 15.25
CA ALA A 53 4.00 17.13 16.68
C ALA A 53 3.18 15.90 17.13
N LYS A 54 3.68 15.15 18.12
CA LYS A 54 3.06 13.91 18.61
C LYS A 54 1.61 14.09 19.06
N GLU A 55 1.23 15.27 19.55
CA GLU A 55 -0.14 15.55 19.96
C GLU A 55 -1.12 15.56 18.77
N VAL A 56 -0.65 16.01 17.60
CA VAL A 56 -1.43 15.95 16.35
C VAL A 56 -1.50 14.51 15.85
N SER A 57 -0.39 13.78 15.98
CA SER A 57 -0.30 12.33 15.70
C SER A 57 -1.21 11.49 16.59
N ALA A 58 -1.65 12.00 17.74
CA ALA A 58 -2.61 11.32 18.60
C ALA A 58 -4.06 11.37 18.08
N THR A 59 -4.36 12.13 17.02
CA THR A 59 -5.71 12.17 16.41
C THR A 59 -5.84 11.11 15.30
N GLU A 60 -6.31 9.90 15.60
CA GLU A 60 -6.32 8.81 14.62
C GLU A 60 -7.08 9.18 13.33
N PHE A 61 -8.21 9.86 13.47
CA PHE A 61 -9.00 10.30 12.32
C PHE A 61 -8.37 11.48 11.58
N GLY A 62 -7.79 12.45 12.29
CA GLY A 62 -7.03 13.54 11.67
C GLY A 62 -5.85 13.02 10.83
N ASN A 63 -5.12 12.04 11.34
CA ASN A 63 -4.01 11.42 10.62
C ASN A 63 -4.48 10.63 9.40
N TYR A 64 -5.58 9.88 9.53
CA TYR A 64 -6.22 9.23 8.40
C TYR A 64 -6.62 10.25 7.31
N MET A 65 -7.21 11.38 7.69
CA MET A 65 -7.55 12.45 6.74
C MET A 65 -6.33 13.05 6.05
N LEU A 66 -5.22 13.25 6.77
CA LEU A 66 -3.98 13.80 6.21
C LEU A 66 -3.36 12.85 5.18
N ILE A 67 -3.22 11.55 5.48
CA ILE A 67 -2.67 10.59 4.51
C ILE A 67 -3.60 10.36 3.32
N GLN A 68 -4.92 10.33 3.55
CA GLN A 68 -5.92 10.29 2.48
C GLN A 68 -5.77 11.50 1.56
N SER A 69 -5.54 12.69 2.13
CA SER A 69 -5.37 13.92 1.37
C SER A 69 -4.08 13.92 0.56
N LEU A 70 -2.97 13.39 1.10
CA LEU A 70 -1.73 13.20 0.35
C LEU A 70 -1.94 12.26 -0.83
N LEU A 71 -2.59 11.11 -0.61
CA LEU A 71 -2.93 10.16 -1.67
C LEU A 71 -3.77 10.82 -2.78
N ILE A 72 -4.81 11.57 -2.40
CA ILE A 72 -5.69 12.27 -3.35
C ILE A 72 -4.90 13.32 -4.16
N GLN A 73 -4.01 14.09 -3.53
CA GLN A 73 -3.16 15.05 -4.24
C GLN A 73 -2.22 14.35 -5.24
N ILE A 74 -1.53 13.29 -4.83
CA ILE A 74 -0.66 12.49 -5.72
C ILE A 74 -1.47 11.94 -6.91
N TYR A 75 -2.68 11.46 -6.65
CA TYR A 75 -3.58 10.97 -7.70
C TYR A 75 -3.94 12.08 -8.71
N PHE A 76 -4.32 13.27 -8.24
CA PHE A 76 -4.63 14.39 -9.13
C PHE A 76 -3.42 14.90 -9.91
N GLU A 77 -2.25 14.97 -9.29
CA GLU A 77 -1.00 15.32 -9.97
C GLU A 77 -0.73 14.38 -11.16
N ARG A 78 -1.01 13.08 -10.99
CA ARG A 78 -0.92 12.11 -12.09
C ARG A 78 -1.95 12.32 -13.18
N GLN A 79 -3.19 12.62 -12.81
CA GLN A 79 -4.23 12.91 -13.80
C GLN A 79 -3.91 14.16 -14.64
N VAL A 80 -3.35 15.20 -14.00
CA VAL A 80 -2.94 16.43 -14.68
C VAL A 80 -1.71 16.21 -15.55
N SER A 81 -0.77 15.37 -15.09
CA SER A 81 0.43 14.96 -15.84
C SER A 81 0.12 14.01 -17.02
N SER A 82 -1.12 13.99 -17.52
CA SER A 82 -1.61 13.11 -18.58
C SER A 82 -0.65 12.99 -19.77
N ALA A 83 -0.52 11.78 -20.30
CA ALA A 83 0.36 11.41 -21.42
C ALA A 83 0.16 12.23 -22.71
N LEU A 84 -0.93 13.01 -22.80
CA LEU A 84 -1.15 13.97 -23.89
C LEU A 84 -0.20 15.18 -23.82
N LEU A 85 0.34 15.50 -22.64
CA LEU A 85 1.22 16.65 -22.39
C LEU A 85 2.68 16.26 -22.13
N SER A 86 2.96 15.03 -21.71
CA SER A 86 4.32 14.53 -21.48
C SER A 86 4.52 13.12 -22.02
N ALA A 87 5.65 12.91 -22.71
CA ALA A 87 6.04 11.59 -23.21
C ALA A 87 6.46 10.60 -22.09
N SER A 88 6.71 11.09 -20.87
CA SER A 88 7.04 10.24 -19.72
C SER A 88 5.77 9.86 -18.94
N PRO A 89 5.58 8.58 -18.58
CA PRO A 89 4.52 8.14 -17.67
C PRO A 89 4.81 8.49 -16.20
N SER A 90 5.97 9.07 -15.89
CA SER A 90 6.37 9.44 -14.52
C SER A 90 6.00 10.89 -14.18
N LEU A 91 5.71 11.13 -12.91
CA LEU A 91 5.67 12.49 -12.36
C LEU A 91 7.05 13.16 -12.48
N SER A 92 7.09 14.50 -12.37
CA SER A 92 8.35 15.23 -12.32
C SER A 92 9.16 14.86 -11.07
N GLU A 93 10.48 14.94 -11.17
CA GLU A 93 11.37 14.62 -10.04
C GLU A 93 11.11 15.52 -8.82
N SER A 94 10.84 16.81 -9.03
CA SER A 94 10.51 17.75 -7.94
C SER A 94 9.20 17.38 -7.25
N THR A 95 8.19 16.97 -8.00
CA THR A 95 6.92 16.48 -7.44
C THR A 95 7.15 15.21 -6.63
N ILE A 96 7.94 14.26 -7.15
CA ILE A 96 8.27 13.02 -6.45
C ILE A 96 9.01 13.29 -5.14
N VAL A 97 10.03 14.14 -5.16
CA VAL A 97 10.80 14.52 -3.95
C VAL A 97 9.88 15.15 -2.89
N THR A 98 8.99 16.04 -3.30
CA THR A 98 8.06 16.72 -2.39
C THR A 98 7.13 15.73 -1.68
N TYR A 99 6.46 14.87 -2.45
CA TYR A 99 5.53 13.91 -1.86
C TYR A 99 6.24 12.77 -1.13
N ALA A 100 7.42 12.33 -1.57
CA ALA A 100 8.21 11.33 -0.84
C ALA A 100 8.63 11.86 0.53
N ALA A 101 9.08 13.12 0.60
CA ALA A 101 9.39 13.78 1.87
C ALA A 101 8.14 13.91 2.76
N ALA A 102 6.99 14.26 2.19
CA ALA A 102 5.74 14.37 2.94
C ALA A 102 5.24 13.02 3.50
N LEU A 103 5.34 11.95 2.72
CA LEU A 103 4.99 10.60 3.18
C LEU A 103 5.94 10.13 4.28
N GLY A 104 7.24 10.40 4.14
CA GLY A 104 8.24 10.11 5.18
C GLY A 104 7.98 10.90 6.47
N ALA A 105 7.67 12.20 6.35
CA ALA A 105 7.29 13.04 7.48
C ALA A 105 6.06 12.48 8.19
N TRP A 106 5.00 12.13 7.44
CA TRP A 106 3.79 11.52 8.00
C TRP A 106 4.10 10.20 8.72
N GLN A 107 4.90 9.33 8.11
CA GLN A 107 5.25 8.02 8.68
C GLN A 107 6.07 8.17 9.98
N SER A 108 7.00 9.13 10.03
CA SER A 108 7.83 9.38 11.22
C SER A 108 7.06 9.87 12.44
N CYS A 109 5.85 10.42 12.23
CA CYS A 109 4.96 10.87 13.28
C CYS A 109 4.23 9.71 13.98
N TRP A 110 4.27 8.51 13.40
CA TRP A 110 3.44 7.40 13.80
C TRP A 110 4.26 6.31 14.47
N ASP A 111 3.78 5.80 15.61
CA ASP A 111 4.45 4.70 16.31
C ASP A 111 4.49 3.47 15.40
N SER A 112 5.72 2.98 15.14
CA SER A 112 6.00 1.79 14.33
C SER A 112 5.33 0.51 14.85
N ALA A 113 4.77 0.55 16.07
CA ALA A 113 3.99 -0.52 16.68
C ALA A 113 2.71 -0.90 15.90
N ILE A 114 2.25 -0.05 14.97
CA ILE A 114 1.08 -0.34 14.11
C ILE A 114 1.50 -0.99 12.78
N GLU A 115 2.77 -0.85 12.38
CA GLU A 115 3.34 -1.63 11.27
C GLU A 115 3.73 -3.05 11.70
N SER A 116 4.02 -3.27 12.99
CA SER A 116 4.07 -4.62 13.55
C SER A 116 2.68 -5.23 13.55
N ALA A 117 2.57 -6.48 13.08
CA ALA A 117 1.33 -7.25 13.04
C ALA A 117 0.47 -6.93 14.28
N PRO A 118 -0.75 -6.38 14.12
CA PRO A 118 -1.48 -5.87 15.26
C PRO A 118 -1.69 -7.01 16.25
N ASP A 119 -1.23 -6.79 17.48
CA ASP A 119 -1.43 -7.70 18.59
C ASP A 119 -2.93 -8.05 18.62
N PRO A 120 -3.30 -9.35 18.51
CA PRO A 120 -4.69 -9.79 18.55
C PRO A 120 -5.46 -9.32 19.77
N SER A 121 -4.75 -8.96 20.85
CA SER A 121 -5.31 -8.46 22.10
C SER A 121 -5.31 -6.93 22.23
N SER A 122 -4.68 -6.20 21.31
CA SER A 122 -4.65 -4.73 21.33
C SER A 122 -6.01 -4.15 20.89
N ARG A 123 -6.60 -3.31 21.75
CA ARG A 123 -7.77 -2.46 21.42
C ARG A 123 -7.38 -1.28 20.54
N ASN A 124 -6.51 -1.48 19.56
CA ASN A 124 -6.14 -0.39 18.67
C ASN A 124 -7.32 -0.08 17.74
N SER A 125 -7.63 1.20 17.61
CA SER A 125 -8.63 1.71 16.67
C SER A 125 -8.39 1.16 15.26
N PRO A 126 -9.43 0.92 14.43
CA PRO A 126 -9.23 0.49 13.04
C PRO A 126 -8.61 1.60 12.17
N LEU A 127 -8.69 2.86 12.57
CA LEU A 127 -8.25 4.00 11.76
C LEU A 127 -6.73 4.02 11.49
N PRO A 128 -5.84 3.84 12.48
CA PRO A 128 -4.42 3.71 12.21
C PRO A 128 -4.05 2.58 11.27
N PHE A 129 -4.72 1.43 11.40
CA PHE A 129 -4.51 0.30 10.50
C PHE A 129 -4.89 0.68 9.06
N ASN A 130 -6.05 1.32 8.87
CA ASN A 130 -6.48 1.85 7.57
C ASN A 130 -5.53 2.91 7.01
N SER A 131 -4.95 3.76 7.86
CA SER A 131 -3.95 4.75 7.44
C SER A 131 -2.71 4.09 6.84
N THR A 132 -2.28 2.91 7.32
CA THR A 132 -1.16 2.18 6.71
C THR A 132 -1.49 1.67 5.29
N ALA A 133 -2.73 1.27 5.03
CA ALA A 133 -3.19 0.91 3.68
C ALA A 133 -3.17 2.12 2.74
N MET A 134 -3.58 3.29 3.24
CA MET A 134 -3.51 4.55 2.48
C MET A 134 -2.08 4.99 2.21
N LEU A 135 -1.18 4.86 3.18
CA LEU A 135 0.25 5.12 2.98
C LEU A 135 0.82 4.26 1.85
N ARG A 136 0.57 2.95 1.86
CA ARG A 136 1.01 2.03 0.79
C ARG A 136 0.49 2.47 -0.58
N LEU A 137 -0.80 2.78 -0.68
CA LEU A 137 -1.38 3.28 -1.92
C LEU A 137 -0.73 4.60 -2.36
N ALA A 138 -0.43 5.51 -1.43
CA ALA A 138 0.25 6.76 -1.76
C ALA A 138 1.65 6.52 -2.32
N HIS A 139 2.44 5.60 -1.75
CA HIS A 139 3.73 5.21 -2.32
C HIS A 139 3.61 4.58 -3.71
N ILE A 140 2.64 3.68 -3.92
CA ILE A 140 2.37 3.06 -5.22
C ILE A 140 1.95 4.11 -6.26
N HIS A 141 1.01 4.98 -5.89
CA HIS A 141 0.61 6.09 -6.75
C HIS A 141 1.73 7.11 -6.91
N LEU A 142 2.75 7.19 -6.07
CA LEU A 142 3.87 8.09 -6.31
C LEU A 142 4.86 7.50 -7.32
N GLY A 143 5.14 6.19 -7.26
CA GLY A 143 6.12 5.52 -8.14
C GLY A 143 5.56 4.95 -9.45
N PHE A 144 4.43 4.24 -9.40
CA PHE A 144 3.92 3.41 -10.51
C PHE A 144 2.70 4.00 -11.22
N GLY A 145 1.82 4.70 -10.49
CA GLY A 145 0.62 5.31 -11.05
C GLY A 145 -0.39 4.28 -11.56
N LEU A 146 -1.32 3.85 -10.70
CA LEU A 146 -2.40 2.95 -11.11
C LEU A 146 -3.35 3.69 -12.06
N TYR A 147 -3.51 3.17 -13.28
CA TYR A 147 -4.37 3.77 -14.32
C TYR A 147 -5.86 3.46 -14.09
N SER A 148 -6.75 4.15 -14.81
CA SER A 148 -8.21 3.93 -14.71
C SER A 148 -8.64 2.48 -14.97
N GLN A 149 -7.84 1.70 -15.70
CA GLN A 149 -8.08 0.28 -15.93
C GLN A 149 -8.01 -0.55 -14.63
N CYS A 150 -7.26 -0.07 -13.63
CA CYS A 150 -7.18 -0.66 -12.29
C CYS A 150 -8.43 -0.37 -11.44
N GLU A 151 -9.41 0.40 -11.93
CA GLU A 151 -10.65 0.69 -11.19
C GLU A 151 -11.42 -0.60 -10.91
N LEU A 152 -11.71 -0.83 -9.63
CA LEU A 152 -12.47 -1.99 -9.16
C LEU A 152 -13.99 -1.77 -9.21
N LEU A 153 -14.46 -0.69 -9.84
CA LEU A 153 -15.88 -0.35 -9.94
C LEU A 153 -16.69 -1.38 -10.73
N SER A 154 -16.11 -2.00 -11.76
CA SER A 154 -16.79 -3.03 -12.56
C SER A 154 -17.07 -4.31 -11.77
N ARG A 155 -16.32 -4.55 -10.68
CA ARG A 155 -16.39 -5.74 -9.82
C ARG A 155 -16.30 -7.08 -10.56
N ASP A 156 -15.84 -7.08 -11.81
CA ASP A 156 -15.70 -8.28 -12.64
C ASP A 156 -14.27 -8.84 -12.51
N PRO A 157 -14.09 -10.01 -11.86
CA PRO A 157 -12.76 -10.55 -11.62
C PRO A 157 -11.98 -10.88 -12.89
N ILE A 158 -12.66 -11.25 -13.97
CA ILE A 158 -12.05 -11.62 -15.25
C ILE A 158 -11.48 -10.36 -15.91
N VAL A 159 -12.30 -9.32 -16.05
CA VAL A 159 -11.87 -8.03 -16.62
C VAL A 159 -10.75 -7.41 -15.78
N LYS A 160 -10.78 -7.58 -14.45
CA LYS A 160 -9.72 -7.08 -13.57
C LYS A 160 -8.43 -7.88 -13.65
N ALA A 161 -8.49 -9.18 -13.99
CA ALA A 161 -7.29 -9.99 -14.17
C ALA A 161 -6.49 -9.54 -15.40
N GLU A 162 -7.14 -9.07 -16.46
CA GLU A 162 -6.49 -8.56 -17.67
C GLU A 162 -5.56 -7.36 -17.40
N VAL A 163 -5.81 -6.60 -16.34
CA VAL A 163 -4.99 -5.46 -15.90
C VAL A 163 -3.56 -5.90 -15.55
N PHE A 164 -3.36 -7.15 -15.14
CA PHE A 164 -2.04 -7.70 -14.81
C PHE A 164 -1.20 -8.04 -16.05
N GLU A 165 -1.76 -7.94 -17.25
CA GLU A 165 -0.99 -8.10 -18.48
C GLU A 165 -0.02 -6.93 -18.66
N SER A 166 1.26 -7.23 -18.91
CA SER A 166 2.34 -6.24 -18.94
C SER A 166 2.14 -5.09 -19.93
N TYR A 167 1.36 -5.32 -21.00
CA TYR A 167 1.05 -4.28 -21.99
C TYR A 167 -0.03 -3.28 -21.53
N GLN A 168 -0.87 -3.65 -20.56
CA GLN A 168 -1.92 -2.75 -20.04
C GLN A 168 -1.35 -1.75 -19.02
N ASN A 169 -0.40 -2.19 -18.19
CA ASN A 169 0.19 -1.37 -17.13
C ASN A 169 1.72 -1.46 -17.19
N PRO A 170 2.36 -0.79 -18.18
CA PRO A 170 3.80 -0.85 -18.34
C PRO A 170 4.49 -0.25 -17.10
N LEU A 171 5.38 -1.02 -16.49
CA LEU A 171 6.19 -0.59 -15.36
C LEU A 171 7.64 -0.41 -15.81
N PRO A 172 8.14 0.81 -16.00
CA PRO A 172 9.56 1.01 -16.28
C PRO A 172 10.38 0.62 -15.04
N LEU A 173 11.32 -0.32 -15.20
CA LEU A 173 12.28 -0.61 -14.14
C LEU A 173 13.06 0.66 -13.78
N ARG A 174 13.36 0.80 -12.48
CA ARG A 174 14.18 1.90 -11.95
C ARG A 174 13.54 3.28 -12.12
N ALA A 175 12.22 3.34 -12.36
CA ALA A 175 11.47 4.59 -12.27
C ALA A 175 11.68 5.25 -10.89
N PRO A 176 11.67 6.60 -10.81
CA PRO A 176 11.84 7.26 -9.53
C PRO A 176 10.79 6.80 -8.51
N HIS A 177 11.21 6.61 -7.26
CA HIS A 177 10.37 6.12 -6.15
C HIS A 177 9.86 4.66 -6.27
N LEU A 178 10.18 3.93 -7.35
CA LEU A 178 9.72 2.55 -7.54
C LEU A 178 10.18 1.61 -6.43
N ASP A 179 11.45 1.67 -6.04
CA ASP A 179 12.02 0.78 -5.02
C ASP A 179 11.29 0.93 -3.67
N GLN A 180 10.90 2.16 -3.32
CA GLN A 180 10.09 2.43 -2.13
C GLN A 180 8.67 1.88 -2.27
N ALA A 181 8.02 2.04 -3.42
CA ALA A 181 6.70 1.47 -3.66
C ALA A 181 6.72 -0.07 -3.52
N VAL A 182 7.74 -0.73 -4.09
CA VAL A 182 7.94 -2.19 -3.98
C VAL A 182 8.16 -2.60 -2.52
N LEU A 183 8.98 -1.85 -1.77
CA LEU A 183 9.19 -2.09 -0.35
C LEU A 183 7.87 -2.06 0.45
N HIS A 184 6.99 -1.09 0.18
CA HIS A 184 5.67 -1.02 0.81
C HIS A 184 4.75 -2.19 0.42
N ALA A 185 4.82 -2.68 -0.82
CA ALA A 185 4.09 -3.88 -1.24
C ALA A 185 4.58 -5.14 -0.50
N ILE A 186 5.91 -5.28 -0.33
CA ILE A 186 6.53 -6.37 0.45
C ILE A 186 6.09 -6.29 1.91
N TYR A 187 6.11 -5.10 2.53
CA TYR A 187 5.63 -4.92 3.90
C TYR A 187 4.15 -5.24 4.05
N ALA A 188 3.33 -4.91 3.05
CA ALA A 188 1.92 -5.27 3.03
C ALA A 188 1.72 -6.79 3.08
N LEU A 189 2.46 -7.55 2.26
CA LEU A 189 2.39 -9.02 2.21
C LEU A 189 2.97 -9.68 3.47
N ARG A 190 4.00 -9.07 4.07
CA ARG A 190 4.61 -9.58 5.30
C ARG A 190 3.60 -9.71 6.45
N ILE A 191 2.64 -8.79 6.56
CA ILE A 191 1.65 -8.81 7.65
C ILE A 191 0.82 -10.10 7.65
N PRO A 192 0.08 -10.46 6.59
CA PRO A 192 -0.69 -11.70 6.57
C PRO A 192 0.19 -12.96 6.61
N VAL A 193 1.40 -12.94 6.04
CA VAL A 193 2.35 -14.07 6.18
C VAL A 193 2.70 -14.30 7.66
N ARG A 194 3.06 -13.24 8.40
CA ARG A 194 3.47 -13.34 9.81
C ARG A 194 2.31 -13.64 10.76
N VAL A 195 1.11 -13.11 10.46
CA VAL A 195 -0.11 -13.41 11.22
C VAL A 195 -0.60 -14.84 10.94
N GLY A 196 -0.32 -15.35 9.74
CA GLY A 196 -0.83 -16.62 9.24
C GLY A 196 -1.99 -16.40 8.27
N ILE A 197 -1.78 -16.74 7.00
CA ILE A 197 -2.71 -16.46 5.90
C ILE A 197 -4.07 -17.11 6.14
N ALA A 198 -4.10 -18.38 6.55
CA ALA A 198 -5.35 -19.07 6.86
C ALA A 198 -6.12 -18.42 8.04
N PHE A 199 -5.40 -17.87 9.02
CA PHE A 199 -6.00 -17.14 10.13
C PHE A 199 -6.57 -15.81 9.66
N VAL A 200 -5.84 -15.07 8.82
CA VAL A 200 -6.31 -13.81 8.25
C VAL A 200 -7.58 -14.01 7.41
N ALA A 201 -7.57 -15.02 6.54
CA ALA A 201 -8.71 -15.33 5.68
C ALA A 201 -9.98 -15.66 6.50
N ARG A 202 -9.84 -16.42 7.60
CA ARG A 202 -10.99 -16.95 8.35
C ARG A 202 -11.44 -16.07 9.53
N GLY A 203 -10.55 -15.28 10.13
CA GLY A 203 -10.72 -14.78 11.50
C GLY A 203 -10.65 -13.27 11.70
N ARG A 204 -10.33 -12.46 10.66
CA ARG A 204 -10.17 -11.00 10.80
C ARG A 204 -11.14 -10.17 9.97
N THR A 205 -12.33 -10.71 9.68
CA THR A 205 -13.47 -10.03 9.03
C THR A 205 -13.73 -8.60 9.52
N GLY A 206 -13.48 -8.30 10.80
CA GLY A 206 -13.76 -6.99 11.40
C GLY A 206 -12.66 -5.92 11.28
N HIS A 207 -11.42 -6.28 10.94
CA HIS A 207 -10.30 -5.32 10.90
C HIS A 207 -9.88 -4.93 9.47
N TRP A 208 -10.13 -5.80 8.49
CA TRP A 208 -9.82 -5.50 7.09
C TRP A 208 -10.92 -4.66 6.47
N SER A 209 -10.54 -3.46 6.04
CA SER A 209 -11.42 -2.49 5.42
C SER A 209 -11.30 -2.50 3.91
N VAL A 210 -12.22 -1.81 3.22
CA VAL A 210 -12.16 -1.61 1.76
C VAL A 210 -10.81 -1.01 1.33
N GLN A 211 -10.25 -0.12 2.14
CA GLN A 211 -8.93 0.48 1.99
C GLN A 211 -7.83 -0.57 1.83
N HIS A 212 -7.89 -1.64 2.63
CA HIS A 212 -6.93 -2.74 2.54
C HIS A 212 -7.14 -3.59 1.29
N ALA A 213 -8.38 -3.84 0.88
CA ALA A 213 -8.65 -4.56 -0.36
C ALA A 213 -8.04 -3.84 -1.58
N ILE A 214 -8.27 -2.52 -1.66
CA ILE A 214 -7.71 -1.68 -2.72
C ILE A 214 -6.17 -1.65 -2.62
N SER A 215 -5.62 -1.50 -1.41
CA SER A 215 -4.18 -1.52 -1.19
C SER A 215 -3.55 -2.85 -1.59
N HIS A 216 -4.14 -3.99 -1.21
CA HIS A 216 -3.65 -5.32 -1.57
C HIS A 216 -3.68 -5.53 -3.07
N PHE A 217 -4.75 -5.12 -3.76
CA PHE A 217 -4.82 -5.19 -5.21
C PHE A 217 -3.68 -4.40 -5.87
N GLY A 218 -3.46 -3.14 -5.45
CA GLY A 218 -2.38 -2.30 -5.96
C GLY A 218 -0.98 -2.86 -5.66
N CYS A 219 -0.78 -3.39 -4.44
CA CYS A 219 0.47 -4.03 -4.04
C CYS A 219 0.76 -5.29 -4.86
N ALA A 220 -0.26 -6.13 -5.09
CA ALA A 220 -0.14 -7.35 -5.87
C ALA A 220 0.19 -7.03 -7.32
N LEU A 221 -0.53 -6.08 -7.93
CA LEU A 221 -0.27 -5.61 -9.30
C LEU A 221 1.18 -5.11 -9.45
N LEU A 222 1.60 -4.20 -8.57
CA LEU A 222 2.95 -3.67 -8.57
C LEU A 222 4.01 -4.77 -8.44
N LEU A 223 3.86 -5.65 -7.45
CA LEU A 223 4.87 -6.68 -7.17
C LEU A 223 4.95 -7.71 -8.30
N THR A 224 3.82 -8.09 -8.91
CA THR A 224 3.79 -8.98 -10.08
C THR A 224 4.55 -8.39 -11.25
N HIS A 225 4.24 -7.15 -11.66
CA HIS A 225 4.95 -6.51 -12.77
C HIS A 225 6.42 -6.27 -12.45
N TRP A 226 6.76 -5.90 -11.22
CA TRP A 226 8.14 -5.71 -10.82
C TRP A 226 8.93 -7.02 -10.90
N LEU A 227 8.38 -8.13 -10.38
CA LEU A 227 9.03 -9.44 -10.47
C LEU A 227 9.15 -9.96 -11.90
N GLU A 228 8.14 -9.73 -12.74
CA GLU A 228 8.21 -10.09 -14.16
C GLU A 228 9.32 -9.31 -14.88
N ASN A 229 9.42 -8.01 -14.65
CA ASN A 229 10.50 -7.22 -15.20
C ASN A 229 11.89 -7.63 -14.70
N ILE A 230 12.01 -7.97 -13.40
CA ILE A 230 13.25 -8.50 -12.82
C ILE A 230 13.60 -9.84 -13.46
N TYR A 231 12.61 -10.70 -13.70
CA TYR A 231 12.78 -11.96 -14.42
C TYR A 231 13.32 -11.71 -15.84
N GLN A 232 12.68 -10.82 -16.60
CA GLN A 232 13.11 -10.49 -17.97
C GLN A 232 14.54 -9.92 -18.01
N LEU A 233 14.88 -9.02 -17.09
CA LEU A 233 16.23 -8.45 -16.97
C LEU A 233 17.28 -9.53 -16.67
N VAL A 234 16.98 -10.44 -15.75
CA VAL A 234 17.89 -11.54 -15.40
C VAL A 234 18.01 -12.55 -16.54
N LEU A 235 16.93 -12.79 -17.29
CA LEU A 235 16.93 -13.66 -18.45
C LEU A 235 17.79 -13.12 -19.60
N SER A 236 17.74 -11.81 -19.86
CA SER A 236 18.48 -11.17 -20.96
C SER A 236 19.94 -10.86 -20.59
N ASP A 237 20.17 -10.29 -19.41
CA ASP A 237 21.44 -9.66 -19.05
C ASP A 237 22.16 -10.37 -17.89
N GLY A 238 21.53 -11.41 -17.33
CA GLY A 238 22.05 -12.19 -16.22
C GLY A 238 21.85 -11.55 -14.85
N ALA A 239 22.10 -12.34 -13.79
CA ALA A 239 21.89 -11.90 -12.40
C ALA A 239 22.78 -10.72 -11.97
N SER A 240 23.90 -10.48 -12.67
CA SER A 240 24.79 -9.34 -12.43
C SER A 240 24.18 -7.99 -12.83
N ALA A 241 23.14 -7.98 -13.66
CA ALA A 241 22.48 -6.75 -14.10
C ALA A 241 21.62 -6.10 -13.01
N LEU A 242 21.29 -6.84 -11.93
CA LEU A 242 20.52 -6.34 -10.80
C LEU A 242 21.31 -5.35 -9.95
N ARG A 243 20.69 -4.24 -9.58
CA ARG A 243 21.19 -3.31 -8.56
C ARG A 243 21.14 -3.96 -7.18
N GLU A 244 21.96 -3.48 -6.25
CA GLU A 244 21.96 -4.01 -4.87
C GLU A 244 20.59 -3.87 -4.19
N GLU A 245 19.89 -2.77 -4.44
CA GLU A 245 18.53 -2.56 -3.91
C GLU A 245 17.52 -3.56 -4.51
N GLU A 246 17.63 -3.87 -5.81
CA GLU A 246 16.78 -4.87 -6.48
C GLU A 246 17.03 -6.27 -5.90
N LYS A 247 18.30 -6.63 -5.65
CA LYS A 247 18.67 -7.89 -4.97
C LYS A 247 18.13 -7.94 -3.55
N ARG A 248 18.21 -6.84 -2.81
CA ARG A 248 17.68 -6.73 -1.44
C ARG A 248 16.18 -6.98 -1.42
N LEU A 249 15.42 -6.27 -2.26
CA LEU A 249 13.97 -6.40 -2.36
C LEU A 249 13.56 -7.82 -2.81
N LEU A 250 14.24 -8.38 -3.81
CA LEU A 250 13.99 -9.75 -4.28
C LEU A 250 14.24 -10.77 -3.17
N SER A 251 15.33 -10.61 -2.41
CA SER A 251 15.63 -11.48 -1.27
C SER A 251 14.58 -11.37 -0.16
N MET A 252 13.99 -10.19 0.05
CA MET A 252 12.88 -10.03 0.99
C MET A 252 11.64 -10.79 0.55
N VAL A 253 11.27 -10.73 -0.73
CA VAL A 253 10.15 -11.52 -1.28
C VAL A 253 10.43 -13.01 -1.14
N ASP A 254 11.64 -13.46 -1.50
CA ASP A 254 12.05 -14.85 -1.41
C ASP A 254 11.87 -15.40 0.01
N ARG A 255 12.46 -14.72 1.01
CA ARG A 255 12.33 -15.11 2.42
C ARG A 255 10.88 -15.09 2.90
N LEU A 256 10.06 -14.15 2.45
CA LEU A 256 8.66 -14.11 2.83
C LEU A 256 7.90 -15.32 2.31
N VAL A 257 8.15 -15.75 1.07
CA VAL A 257 7.49 -16.95 0.52
C VAL A 257 8.04 -18.23 1.16
N GLU A 258 9.33 -18.29 1.47
CA GLU A 258 9.94 -19.41 2.22
C GLU A 258 9.31 -19.62 3.61
N GLU A 259 8.73 -18.59 4.23
CA GLU A 259 8.00 -18.69 5.50
C GLU A 259 6.57 -19.26 5.36
N THR A 260 6.17 -19.69 4.16
CA THR A 260 4.81 -20.13 3.86
C THR A 260 4.76 -21.55 3.32
N HIS A 261 3.54 -22.09 3.22
CA HIS A 261 3.29 -23.39 2.61
C HIS A 261 3.67 -23.48 1.11
N LEU A 262 4.00 -22.35 0.47
CA LEU A 262 4.44 -22.29 -0.93
C LEU A 262 5.96 -22.41 -1.11
N GLU A 263 6.75 -22.56 -0.04
CA GLU A 263 8.21 -22.72 -0.12
C GLU A 263 8.63 -23.79 -1.15
N ALA A 264 8.02 -24.98 -1.07
CA ALA A 264 8.31 -26.11 -1.94
C ALA A 264 8.02 -25.81 -3.42
N SER A 265 7.12 -24.87 -3.70
CA SER A 265 6.77 -24.47 -5.06
C SER A 265 7.86 -23.62 -5.73
N LEU A 266 8.83 -23.07 -4.98
CA LEU A 266 9.86 -22.17 -5.53
C LEU A 266 10.96 -22.89 -6.31
N GLY A 267 11.05 -24.22 -6.20
CA GLY A 267 12.08 -25.02 -6.86
C GLY A 267 13.50 -24.72 -6.38
N SER A 268 14.49 -25.21 -7.13
CA SER A 268 15.91 -25.02 -6.77
C SER A 268 16.36 -23.57 -6.88
N LYS A 269 17.22 -23.13 -5.95
CA LYS A 269 17.91 -21.82 -6.02
C LYS A 269 18.90 -21.72 -7.18
N SER A 270 19.29 -22.84 -7.80
CA SER A 270 20.15 -22.86 -8.98
C SER A 270 19.45 -22.37 -10.25
N ASP A 271 18.12 -22.53 -10.34
CA ASP A 271 17.30 -21.98 -11.41
C ASP A 271 16.83 -20.57 -10.99
N PHE A 272 17.76 -19.62 -11.04
CA PHE A 272 17.50 -18.26 -10.55
C PHE A 272 16.40 -17.52 -11.34
N PRO A 273 16.38 -17.51 -12.69
CA PRO A 273 15.30 -16.89 -13.46
C PRO A 273 13.94 -17.56 -13.19
N GLY A 274 13.87 -18.89 -13.26
CA GLY A 274 12.62 -19.59 -13.00
C GLY A 274 12.12 -19.42 -11.56
N ARG A 275 13.03 -19.29 -10.59
CA ARG A 275 12.68 -18.96 -9.20
C ARG A 275 12.01 -17.59 -9.08
N ILE A 276 12.51 -16.56 -9.78
CA ILE A 276 11.88 -15.22 -9.76
C ILE A 276 10.43 -15.30 -10.27
N ARG A 277 10.20 -16.05 -11.35
CA ARG A 277 8.86 -16.23 -11.90
C ARG A 277 7.92 -16.97 -10.94
N ARG A 278 8.42 -18.02 -10.27
CA ARG A 278 7.67 -18.74 -9.23
C ARG A 278 7.41 -17.89 -7.99
N LEU A 279 8.31 -16.97 -7.64
CA LEU A 279 8.06 -15.97 -6.59
C LEU A 279 6.91 -15.04 -6.95
N ALA A 280 6.79 -14.62 -8.21
CA ALA A 280 5.68 -13.78 -8.66
C ALA A 280 4.34 -14.49 -8.49
N ILE A 281 4.25 -15.74 -8.95
CA ILE A 281 3.05 -16.59 -8.79
C ILE A 281 2.74 -16.80 -7.31
N ALA A 282 3.73 -17.17 -6.51
CA ALA A 282 3.53 -17.43 -5.09
C ALA A 282 3.02 -16.18 -4.37
N ALA A 283 3.62 -15.01 -4.60
CA ALA A 283 3.16 -13.76 -4.00
C ALA A 283 1.68 -13.48 -4.32
N VAL A 284 1.26 -13.61 -5.59
CA VAL A 284 -0.14 -13.43 -6.00
C VAL A 284 -1.06 -14.45 -5.30
N LYS A 285 -0.64 -15.72 -5.21
CA LYS A 285 -1.41 -16.76 -4.50
C LYS A 285 -1.62 -16.42 -3.03
N LEU A 286 -0.58 -15.95 -2.33
CA LEU A 286 -0.67 -15.58 -0.92
C LEU A 286 -1.64 -14.42 -0.69
N TRP A 287 -1.66 -13.41 -1.57
CA TRP A 287 -2.67 -12.35 -1.50
C TRP A 287 -4.08 -12.88 -1.83
N ALA A 288 -4.22 -13.70 -2.85
CA ALA A 288 -5.50 -14.30 -3.19
C ALA A 288 -6.09 -15.09 -2.01
N GLU A 289 -5.28 -15.91 -1.35
CA GLU A 289 -5.67 -16.67 -0.17
C GLU A 289 -6.06 -15.80 1.02
N THR A 290 -5.38 -14.67 1.21
CA THR A 290 -5.73 -13.67 2.25
C THR A 290 -7.17 -13.17 2.09
N CYS A 291 -7.71 -13.20 0.87
CA CYS A 291 -9.06 -12.79 0.53
C CYS A 291 -10.10 -13.94 0.51
N LYS A 292 -9.69 -15.22 0.61
CA LYS A 292 -10.53 -16.43 0.38
C LYS A 292 -11.41 -16.90 1.56
N GLY A 293 -11.78 -16.04 2.50
CA GLY A 293 -12.63 -16.45 3.63
C GLY A 293 -13.87 -15.59 3.81
N ILE A 294 -14.49 -15.64 4.99
CA ILE A 294 -15.65 -14.79 5.29
C ILE A 294 -15.14 -13.35 5.25
N GLN A 295 -15.80 -12.47 4.50
CA GLN A 295 -15.44 -11.05 4.42
C GLN A 295 -16.68 -10.19 4.54
N VAL A 296 -16.54 -9.01 5.13
CA VAL A 296 -17.65 -8.05 5.29
C VAL A 296 -17.94 -7.33 3.98
N TYR A 297 -16.90 -7.07 3.18
CA TYR A 297 -17.00 -6.28 1.95
C TYR A 297 -16.84 -7.17 0.71
N GLU A 298 -17.84 -7.13 -0.18
CA GLU A 298 -17.85 -7.87 -1.46
C GLU A 298 -16.58 -7.62 -2.29
N ILE A 299 -16.04 -6.40 -2.26
CA ILE A 299 -14.83 -6.03 -3.01
C ILE A 299 -13.61 -6.89 -2.63
N VAL A 300 -13.55 -7.43 -1.41
CA VAL A 300 -12.47 -8.31 -0.98
C VAL A 300 -12.55 -9.64 -1.73
N HIS A 301 -13.76 -10.16 -1.96
CA HIS A 301 -13.98 -11.37 -2.76
C HIS A 301 -13.58 -11.15 -4.21
N VAL A 302 -14.00 -10.03 -4.81
CA VAL A 302 -13.60 -9.65 -6.18
C VAL A 302 -12.08 -9.65 -6.30
N VAL A 303 -11.37 -8.98 -5.38
CA VAL A 303 -9.89 -8.96 -5.37
C VAL A 303 -9.32 -10.37 -5.23
N GLY A 304 -9.84 -11.19 -4.33
CA GLY A 304 -9.37 -12.57 -4.14
C GLY A 304 -9.55 -13.46 -5.36
N GLU A 305 -10.69 -13.34 -6.04
CA GLU A 305 -11.00 -14.06 -7.28
C GLU A 305 -10.11 -13.57 -8.42
N THR A 306 -9.96 -12.25 -8.59
CA THR A 306 -9.05 -11.67 -9.60
C THR A 306 -7.64 -12.20 -9.43
N LEU A 307 -7.08 -12.13 -8.21
CA LEU A 307 -5.73 -12.58 -7.94
C LEU A 307 -5.58 -14.09 -8.14
N SER A 308 -6.64 -14.88 -7.88
CA SER A 308 -6.62 -16.32 -8.20
C SER A 308 -6.51 -16.56 -9.71
N LEU A 309 -7.30 -15.85 -10.51
CA LEU A 309 -7.27 -15.94 -11.98
C LEU A 309 -5.90 -15.50 -12.53
N VAL A 310 -5.31 -14.44 -11.97
CA VAL A 310 -3.96 -13.97 -12.34
C VAL A 310 -2.92 -15.04 -12.04
N ALA A 311 -2.95 -15.64 -10.84
CA ALA A 311 -2.01 -16.70 -10.48
C ALA A 311 -2.14 -17.91 -11.42
N GLU A 312 -3.36 -18.33 -11.74
CA GLU A 312 -3.63 -19.43 -12.69
C GLU A 312 -3.15 -19.09 -14.11
N SER A 313 -3.29 -17.84 -14.55
CA SER A 313 -2.79 -17.38 -15.85
C SER A 313 -1.27 -17.47 -15.90
N LEU A 314 -0.58 -16.94 -14.88
CA LEU A 314 0.88 -16.95 -14.78
C LEU A 314 1.44 -18.39 -14.72
N GLU A 315 0.76 -19.31 -14.02
CA GLU A 315 1.16 -20.72 -13.96
C GLU A 315 1.12 -21.43 -15.31
N LYS A 316 0.15 -21.09 -16.16
CA LYS A 316 0.04 -21.67 -17.51
C LYS A 316 1.18 -21.23 -18.44
N GLN A 317 1.93 -20.20 -18.07
CA GLN A 317 3.00 -19.66 -18.89
C GLN A 317 4.41 -20.16 -18.47
N ILE A 318 4.52 -20.95 -17.39
CA ILE A 318 5.76 -21.64 -16.97
C ILE A 318 5.88 -22.97 -17.70
#